data_AF-A0A939X309-F1
#
_entry.id   AF-A0A939X309-F1
#
_cell.length_a   1.000
_cell.length_b   1.000
_cell.length_c   1.000
_cell.angle_alpha   90.00
_cell.angle_beta   90.00
_cell.angle_gamma   90.00
#
_symmetry.space_group_name_H-M   'P 1'
#
loop_
_entity.id
_entity.type
_entity.pdbx_description
1 polymer ?
#
loop_
_entity_poly.entity_id
_entity_poly.type
_entity_poly.pdbx_seq_one_letter_code
_entity_poly.pdbx_strand_id
1 'polypeptide(L)'
;MKKHFFKWFVIILVLTAFPACKKEAKTSIDTAESVQSLQTAEKIDIDFTNLNYNMASALIFDMLANQEDYLGKRIKIKGQFFASQDDFGSFLAVLLYDATACCQTGFTFEDDSRHYPEDYPALLEDIEIVGVYSKKYYGDIEFAYIDCGK
;
A
#
# COMPACT_ATOMS: atom_id res chain seq x y z
N MET A 1 60.08 18.22 23.24
CA MET A 1 60.37 19.27 24.25
C MET A 1 59.07 19.93 24.66
N LYS A 2 58.79 19.93 25.98
CA LYS A 2 58.04 20.92 26.80
C LYS A 2 56.68 21.39 26.24
N LYS A 3 55.57 20.75 26.64
CA LYS A 3 54.76 20.98 27.88
C LYS A 3 53.88 22.25 27.84
N HIS A 4 52.58 21.99 27.71
CA HIS A 4 51.47 22.53 28.51
C HIS A 4 51.40 24.03 28.79
N PHE A 5 50.51 24.70 28.07
CA PHE A 5 49.72 25.84 28.53
C PHE A 5 48.45 25.78 27.69
N PHE A 6 47.32 25.26 28.18
CA PHE A 6 46.31 26.10 28.82
C PHE A 6 45.25 25.18 29.43
N LYS A 7 45.36 24.96 30.75
CA LYS A 7 44.28 24.41 31.59
C LYS A 7 43.40 25.59 32.01
N TRP A 8 42.13 25.63 31.60
CA TRP A 8 41.00 25.84 32.51
C TRP A 8 39.66 25.66 31.76
N PHE A 9 38.58 25.36 32.49
CA PHE A 9 37.26 24.80 32.09
C PHE A 9 37.25 23.26 32.00
N VAL A 10 37.30 22.52 33.12
CA VAL A 10 36.18 22.24 34.07
C VAL A 10 34.98 21.66 33.32
N ILE A 11 34.98 20.35 33.00
CA ILE A 11 34.34 19.26 33.77
C ILE A 11 33.03 19.70 34.45
N ILE A 12 31.90 19.41 33.80
CA ILE A 12 30.65 19.10 34.51
C ILE A 12 29.99 17.90 33.83
N LEU A 13 30.09 16.78 34.52
CA LEU A 13 29.45 15.49 34.28
C LEU A 13 28.32 15.43 35.30
N VAL A 14 27.06 15.49 34.86
CA VAL A 14 25.90 15.24 35.72
C VAL A 14 24.95 14.29 35.01
N LEU A 15 25.07 13.03 35.41
CA LEU A 15 24.02 12.01 35.37
C LEU A 15 22.93 12.39 36.38
N THR A 16 21.71 12.60 35.91
CA THR A 16 20.52 12.43 36.75
C THR A 16 19.47 11.63 35.97
N ALA A 17 19.31 10.37 36.38
CA ALA A 17 18.18 9.54 36.04
C ALA A 17 16.88 10.19 36.57
N PHE A 18 15.84 10.25 35.73
CA PHE A 18 14.47 10.50 36.17
C PHE A 18 13.60 9.27 35.89
N PRO A 19 12.73 8.89 36.86
CA PRO A 19 12.19 7.54 36.99
C PRO A 19 10.95 7.31 36.11
N ALA A 20 10.73 6.04 35.83
CA ALA A 20 9.47 5.50 35.32
C ALA A 20 8.30 5.89 36.23
N CYS A 21 7.28 6.55 35.68
CA CYS A 21 5.96 6.67 36.29
C CYS A 21 4.95 5.92 35.41
N LYS A 22 4.35 4.88 35.98
CA LYS A 22 3.29 4.08 35.39
C LYS A 22 1.94 4.50 36.02
N LYS A 23 0.90 4.53 35.19
CA LYS A 23 -0.56 4.35 35.46
C LYS A 23 -1.51 5.57 35.50
N GLU A 24 -2.32 5.62 34.43
CA GLU A 24 -3.80 5.64 34.32
C GLU A 24 -4.66 6.75 35.01
N ALA A 25 -5.42 7.51 34.20
CA ALA A 25 -6.90 7.45 34.15
C ALA A 25 -7.57 8.55 33.28
N LYS A 26 -8.52 8.09 32.44
CA LYS A 26 -9.85 8.63 32.07
C LYS A 26 -10.04 9.91 31.22
N THR A 27 -10.53 9.64 30.01
CA THR A 27 -11.84 10.08 29.46
C THR A 27 -12.13 11.56 29.30
N SER A 28 -12.24 11.98 28.03
CA SER A 28 -13.43 12.69 27.55
C SER A 28 -13.53 12.51 26.03
N ILE A 29 -14.60 11.81 25.64
CA ILE A 29 -15.15 11.75 24.29
C ILE A 29 -15.58 13.16 23.92
N ASP A 30 -15.21 13.65 22.74
CA ASP A 30 -16.14 14.46 21.98
C ASP A 30 -16.08 14.08 20.50
N THR A 31 -17.27 13.88 20.00
CA THR A 31 -17.61 13.35 18.68
C THR A 31 -17.65 14.53 17.72
N ALA A 32 -16.92 14.46 16.62
CA ALA A 32 -17.21 15.25 15.43
C ALA A 32 -17.13 14.33 14.22
N GLU A 33 -18.29 14.15 13.61
CA GLU A 33 -18.57 13.34 12.44
C GLU A 33 -17.65 13.66 11.26
N SER A 34 -17.10 12.61 10.66
CA SER A 34 -16.93 12.55 9.22
C SER A 34 -17.52 11.22 8.77
N VAL A 35 -18.75 11.30 8.28
CA VAL A 35 -19.39 10.22 7.56
C VAL A 35 -18.68 10.12 6.21
N GLN A 36 -17.91 9.06 5.99
CA GLN A 36 -17.81 8.51 4.65
C GLN A 36 -17.62 6.99 4.69
N SER A 37 -18.65 6.35 4.13
CA SER A 37 -18.80 4.94 3.77
C SER A 37 -18.49 3.89 4.84
N LEU A 38 -19.51 3.55 5.62
CA LEU A 38 -19.73 2.16 6.03
C LEU A 38 -20.06 1.34 4.77
N GLN A 39 -19.06 1.07 3.93
CA GLN A 39 -19.04 -0.20 3.22
C GLN A 39 -18.96 -1.25 4.32
N THR A 40 -19.87 -2.22 4.34
CA THR A 40 -19.66 -3.45 5.09
C THR A 40 -18.24 -3.89 4.79
N ALA A 41 -17.33 -3.85 5.78
CA ALA A 41 -15.94 -4.19 5.56
C ALA A 41 -15.87 -5.69 5.29
N GLU A 42 -16.16 -6.07 4.04
CA GLU A 42 -16.05 -7.43 3.58
C GLU A 42 -14.61 -7.87 3.81
N LYS A 43 -14.48 -9.07 4.38
CA LYS A 43 -13.21 -9.66 4.78
C LYS A 43 -12.18 -9.56 3.65
N ILE A 44 -11.05 -8.92 3.94
CA ILE A 44 -9.88 -8.93 3.07
C ILE A 44 -9.13 -10.23 3.31
N ASP A 45 -8.92 -11.02 2.25
CA ASP A 45 -8.18 -12.28 2.33
C ASP A 45 -6.68 -12.05 2.18
N ILE A 46 -6.28 -11.10 1.32
CA ILE A 46 -4.89 -10.74 1.07
C ILE A 46 -4.76 -9.23 1.10
N ASP A 47 -3.97 -8.73 2.06
CA ASP A 47 -3.69 -7.30 2.20
C ASP A 47 -2.22 -7.01 1.89
N PHE A 48 -1.98 -6.50 0.68
CA PHE A 48 -0.64 -6.10 0.23
C PHE A 48 -0.10 -4.87 0.95
N THR A 49 -0.95 -4.07 1.61
CA THR A 49 -0.49 -2.86 2.33
C THR A 49 0.34 -3.18 3.57
N ASN A 50 0.26 -4.42 4.06
CA ASN A 50 1.06 -4.93 5.16
C ASN A 50 2.34 -5.66 4.69
N LEU A 51 2.57 -5.75 3.38
CA LEU A 51 3.72 -6.43 2.80
C LEU A 51 4.77 -5.41 2.36
N ASN A 52 6.05 -5.76 2.55
CA ASN A 52 7.12 -5.05 1.85
C ASN A 52 7.14 -5.46 0.37
N TYR A 53 7.84 -4.68 -0.47
CA TYR A 53 7.91 -4.93 -1.90
C TYR A 53 8.33 -6.36 -2.27
N ASN A 54 9.36 -6.92 -1.62
CA ASN A 54 9.86 -8.25 -1.96
C ASN A 54 8.82 -9.34 -1.67
N MET A 55 8.10 -9.23 -0.55
CA MET A 55 7.02 -10.15 -0.20
C MET A 55 5.83 -10.00 -1.14
N ALA A 56 5.44 -8.76 -1.44
CA ALA A 56 4.36 -8.46 -2.37
C ALA A 56 4.68 -9.01 -3.77
N SER A 57 5.88 -8.75 -4.27
CA SER A 57 6.36 -9.23 -5.58
C SER A 57 6.35 -10.76 -5.65
N ALA A 58 6.91 -11.44 -4.64
CA ALA A 58 6.89 -12.91 -4.58
C ALA A 58 5.47 -13.48 -4.57
N LEU A 59 4.55 -12.86 -3.83
CA LEU A 59 3.15 -13.26 -3.80
C LEU A 59 2.46 -13.03 -5.15
N ILE A 60 2.71 -11.89 -5.82
CA ILE A 60 2.20 -11.64 -7.18
C ILE A 60 2.67 -12.74 -8.14
N PHE A 61 3.95 -13.13 -8.08
CA PHE A 61 4.46 -14.21 -8.92
C PHE A 61 3.81 -15.56 -8.62
N ASP A 62 3.62 -15.90 -7.34
CA ASP A 62 2.93 -17.13 -6.94
C ASP A 62 1.46 -17.12 -7.41
N MET A 63 0.78 -15.97 -7.29
CA MET A 63 -0.58 -15.79 -7.78
C MET A 63 -0.70 -15.96 -9.29
N LEU A 64 0.30 -15.54 -10.07
CA LEU A 64 0.33 -15.74 -11.52
C LEU A 64 0.61 -17.21 -11.90
N ALA A 65 1.41 -17.91 -11.10
CA ALA A 65 1.74 -19.32 -11.32
C ALA A 65 0.60 -20.26 -10.88
N ASN A 66 -0.08 -19.92 -9.79
CA ASN A 66 -1.09 -20.75 -9.12
C ASN A 66 -2.45 -20.05 -9.06
N GLN A 67 -2.90 -19.45 -10.17
CA GLN A 67 -4.07 -18.55 -10.21
C GLN A 67 -5.33 -19.13 -9.56
N GLU A 68 -5.62 -20.42 -9.79
CA GLU A 68 -6.80 -21.11 -9.27
C GLU A 68 -6.94 -21.03 -7.74
N ASP A 69 -5.82 -21.01 -7.01
CA ASP A 69 -5.83 -20.96 -5.54
C ASP A 69 -6.26 -19.58 -5.01
N TYR A 70 -6.19 -18.56 -5.87
CA TYR A 70 -6.41 -17.16 -5.55
C TYR A 70 -7.71 -16.61 -6.12
N LEU A 71 -8.35 -17.29 -7.08
CA LEU A 71 -9.64 -16.86 -7.64
C LEU A 71 -10.69 -16.66 -6.54
N GLY A 72 -11.40 -15.54 -6.62
CA GLY A 72 -12.43 -15.18 -5.66
C GLY A 72 -11.91 -14.60 -4.33
N LYS A 73 -10.59 -14.55 -4.11
CA LYS A 73 -10.03 -13.89 -2.91
C LYS A 73 -10.18 -12.38 -3.02
N ARG A 74 -10.55 -11.74 -1.92
CA ARG A 74 -10.62 -10.27 -1.82
C ARG A 74 -9.25 -9.69 -1.49
N ILE A 75 -8.75 -8.85 -2.39
CA ILE A 75 -7.41 -8.27 -2.35
C ILE A 75 -7.52 -6.78 -2.04
N LYS A 76 -6.67 -6.32 -1.12
CA LYS A 76 -6.39 -4.90 -0.90
C LYS A 76 -4.96 -4.60 -1.31
N ILE A 77 -4.74 -3.58 -2.11
CA ILE A 77 -3.41 -3.17 -2.55
C ILE A 77 -3.32 -1.65 -2.69
N LYS A 78 -2.20 -1.08 -2.24
CA LYS A 78 -1.85 0.32 -2.44
C LYS A 78 -0.54 0.39 -3.22
N GLY A 79 -0.52 1.16 -4.29
CA GLY A 79 0.63 1.34 -5.17
C GLY A 79 0.50 2.58 -6.03
N GLN A 80 1.32 2.71 -7.05
CA GLN A 80 1.25 3.80 -8.01
C GLN A 80 0.27 3.48 -9.14
N PHE A 81 -0.53 4.47 -9.51
CA PHE A 81 -1.50 4.35 -10.58
C PHE A 81 -0.81 4.42 -11.94
N PHE A 82 -1.20 3.52 -12.83
CA PHE A 82 -0.83 3.55 -14.23
C PHE A 82 -2.07 3.37 -15.08
N ALA A 83 -2.15 4.14 -16.16
CA ALA A 83 -3.17 4.00 -17.17
C ALA A 83 -2.57 4.17 -18.58
N SER A 84 -3.12 3.43 -19.53
CA SER A 84 -2.89 3.61 -20.95
C SER A 84 -4.24 3.59 -21.66
N GLN A 85 -4.41 4.42 -22.68
CA GLN A 85 -5.62 4.44 -23.49
C GLN A 85 -5.25 4.18 -24.95
N ASP A 86 -5.97 3.25 -25.58
CA ASP A 86 -5.87 2.96 -27.00
C ASP A 86 -7.26 2.92 -27.66
N ASP A 87 -7.33 2.51 -28.92
CA ASP A 87 -8.58 2.41 -29.67
C ASP A 87 -9.58 1.38 -29.08
N PHE A 88 -9.13 0.50 -28.18
CA PHE A 88 -9.90 -0.58 -27.58
C PHE A 88 -10.36 -0.29 -26.14
N GLY A 89 -9.85 0.78 -25.53
CA GLY A 89 -10.30 1.26 -24.23
C GLY A 89 -9.17 1.70 -23.32
N SER A 90 -9.47 1.79 -22.02
CA SER A 90 -8.52 2.17 -20.98
C SER A 90 -7.99 0.93 -20.27
N PHE A 91 -6.68 0.79 -20.22
CA PHE A 91 -5.95 -0.19 -19.43
C PHE A 91 -5.52 0.46 -18.12
N LEU A 92 -5.99 -0.06 -16.98
CA LEU A 92 -5.68 0.46 -15.66
C LEU A 92 -4.85 -0.55 -14.86
N ALA A 93 -3.87 -0.06 -14.12
CA ALA A 93 -3.03 -0.88 -13.27
C ALA A 93 -2.62 -0.16 -11.98
N VAL A 94 -2.42 -0.96 -10.93
CA VAL A 94 -1.76 -0.57 -9.69
C VAL A 94 -0.37 -1.21 -9.68
N LEU A 95 0.65 -0.38 -9.60
CA LEU A 95 2.05 -0.79 -9.67
C LEU A 95 2.73 -0.64 -8.32
N LEU A 96 3.40 -1.69 -7.89
CA LEU A 96 4.35 -1.67 -6.79
C LEU A 96 5.74 -1.47 -7.39
N TYR A 97 6.49 -0.54 -6.82
CA TYR A 97 7.88 -0.29 -7.16
C TYR A 97 8.80 -0.75 -6.03
N ASP A 98 9.97 -1.26 -6.40
CA ASP A 98 11.02 -1.50 -5.41
C ASP A 98 11.52 -0.16 -4.82
N ALA A 99 12.35 -0.25 -3.77
CA ALA A 99 12.91 0.93 -3.11
C ALA A 99 13.78 1.81 -4.04
N THR A 100 14.19 1.29 -5.19
CA THR A 100 15.01 1.98 -6.21
C THR A 100 14.20 2.44 -7.43
N ALA A 101 12.89 2.18 -7.46
CA ALA A 101 11.98 2.40 -8.57
C ALA A 101 12.42 1.80 -9.91
N CYS A 102 13.22 0.72 -9.90
CA CYS A 102 13.72 0.10 -11.14
C CYS A 102 12.93 -1.15 -11.54
N CYS A 103 12.40 -1.88 -10.56
CA CYS A 103 11.53 -3.03 -10.78
C CYS A 103 10.08 -2.64 -10.46
N GLN A 104 9.16 -3.03 -11.34
CA GLN A 104 7.72 -2.83 -11.17
C GLN A 104 6.98 -4.16 -11.29
N THR A 105 6.06 -4.41 -10.37
CA THR A 105 5.12 -5.53 -10.39
C THR A 105 3.76 -5.01 -9.99
N GLY A 106 2.67 -5.61 -10.45
CA GLY A 106 1.37 -5.07 -10.10
C GLY A 106 0.24 -5.91 -10.64
N PHE A 107 -0.96 -5.36 -10.51
CA PHE A 107 -2.17 -5.94 -11.06
C PHE A 107 -2.84 -4.94 -11.98
N THR A 108 -3.41 -5.46 -13.05
CA THR A 108 -4.45 -4.76 -13.78
C THR A 108 -5.73 -4.83 -12.97
N PHE A 109 -6.59 -3.83 -13.14
CA PHE A 109 -7.88 -3.82 -12.47
C PHE A 109 -8.96 -3.21 -13.34
N GLU A 110 -10.19 -3.60 -13.06
CA GLU A 110 -11.40 -3.04 -13.67
C GLU A 110 -12.29 -2.51 -12.55
N ASP A 111 -12.99 -1.41 -12.83
CA ASP A 111 -13.82 -0.73 -11.85
C ASP A 111 -14.93 0.03 -12.57
N ASP A 112 -16.14 -0.54 -12.52
CA ASP A 112 -17.33 0.03 -13.15
C ASP A 112 -17.91 1.23 -12.39
N SER A 113 -17.39 1.53 -11.20
CA SER A 113 -17.88 2.63 -10.36
C SER A 113 -17.19 3.97 -10.66
N ARG A 114 -16.06 3.94 -11.38
CA ARG A 114 -15.22 5.11 -11.68
C ARG A 114 -14.92 5.22 -13.17
N HIS A 115 -14.89 6.44 -13.68
CA HIS A 115 -14.60 6.75 -15.07
C HIS A 115 -13.18 7.31 -15.20
N TYR A 116 -12.37 6.69 -16.06
CA TYR A 116 -11.06 7.23 -16.43
C TYR A 116 -11.21 8.22 -17.60
N PRO A 117 -10.54 9.40 -17.55
CA PRO A 117 -9.55 9.83 -16.55
C PRO A 117 -10.09 10.57 -15.33
N GLU A 118 -11.36 10.98 -15.29
CA GLU A 118 -11.87 11.96 -14.33
C GLU A 118 -11.82 11.53 -12.86
N ASP A 119 -12.03 10.24 -12.60
CA ASP A 119 -12.17 9.67 -11.25
C ASP A 119 -10.87 9.01 -10.73
N TYR A 120 -9.75 9.18 -11.45
CA TYR A 120 -8.47 8.55 -11.13
C TYR A 120 -7.36 9.55 -10.82
N PRO A 121 -6.37 9.18 -9.98
CA PRO A 121 -5.18 10.00 -9.75
C PRO A 121 -4.37 10.24 -11.03
N ALA A 122 -3.43 11.18 -10.97
CA ALA A 122 -2.47 11.32 -12.06
C ALA A 122 -1.57 10.07 -12.16
N LEU A 123 -0.96 9.85 -13.33
CA LEU A 123 0.00 8.76 -13.50
C LEU A 123 1.12 8.85 -12.46
N LEU A 124 1.48 7.69 -11.90
CA LEU A 124 2.47 7.50 -10.84
C LEU A 124 2.09 8.08 -9.46
N GLU A 125 0.89 8.62 -9.28
CA GLU A 125 0.37 8.95 -7.96
C GLU A 125 -0.17 7.70 -7.24
N ASP A 126 -0.22 7.76 -5.90
CA ASP A 126 -0.72 6.67 -5.09
C ASP A 126 -2.22 6.39 -5.37
N ILE A 127 -2.56 5.12 -5.55
CA ILE A 127 -3.92 4.59 -5.57
C ILE A 127 -4.01 3.39 -4.61
N GLU A 128 -5.14 3.30 -3.92
CA GLU A 128 -5.54 2.10 -3.18
C GLU A 128 -6.76 1.50 -3.86
N ILE A 129 -6.71 0.19 -4.14
CA ILE A 129 -7.84 -0.55 -4.68
C ILE A 129 -8.17 -1.74 -3.78
N VAL A 130 -9.45 -2.07 -3.75
CA VAL A 130 -9.97 -3.26 -3.10
C VAL A 130 -10.89 -3.95 -4.09
N GLY A 131 -10.66 -5.24 -4.34
CA GLY A 131 -11.44 -5.99 -5.31
C GLY A 131 -11.23 -7.49 -5.18
N VAL A 132 -11.85 -8.24 -6.07
CA VAL A 132 -11.78 -9.71 -6.11
C VAL A 132 -10.80 -10.13 -7.19
N TYR A 133 -9.89 -11.04 -6.87
CA TYR A 133 -9.00 -11.62 -7.87
C TYR A 133 -9.79 -12.50 -8.83
N SER A 134 -9.71 -12.17 -10.12
CA SER A 134 -10.47 -12.80 -11.18
C SER A 134 -9.59 -13.00 -12.41
N LYS A 135 -10.14 -13.66 -13.42
CA LYS A 135 -9.48 -13.87 -14.71
C LYS A 135 -10.46 -13.74 -15.86
N LYS A 136 -9.95 -13.30 -16.99
CA LYS A 136 -10.68 -13.17 -18.25
C LYS A 136 -9.91 -13.79 -19.41
N TYR A 137 -10.63 -14.10 -20.47
CA TYR A 137 -10.06 -14.70 -21.67
C TYR A 137 -10.14 -13.74 -22.85
N TYR A 138 -9.02 -13.55 -23.55
CA TYR A 138 -8.96 -12.89 -24.84
C TYR A 138 -8.49 -13.91 -25.88
N GLY A 139 -9.46 -14.47 -26.60
CA GLY A 139 -9.21 -15.68 -27.40
C GLY A 139 -8.81 -16.83 -26.48
N ASP A 140 -7.64 -17.42 -26.73
CA ASP A 140 -7.08 -18.52 -25.94
C ASP A 140 -6.15 -18.06 -24.81
N ILE A 141 -5.98 -16.74 -24.63
CA ILE A 141 -5.06 -16.18 -23.62
C ILE A 141 -5.85 -15.80 -22.37
N GLU A 142 -5.40 -16.35 -21.24
CA GLU A 142 -5.91 -16.04 -19.91
C GLU A 142 -5.18 -14.82 -19.32
N PHE A 143 -5.94 -13.88 -18.75
CA PHE A 143 -5.44 -12.69 -18.08
C PHE A 143 -6.05 -12.58 -16.69
N ALA A 144 -5.19 -12.58 -15.66
CA ALA A 144 -5.57 -12.25 -14.30
C ALA A 144 -5.75 -10.74 -14.12
N TYR A 145 -6.72 -10.34 -13.31
CA TYR A 145 -6.99 -8.95 -12.94
C TYR A 145 -7.72 -8.85 -11.60
N ILE A 146 -7.81 -7.64 -11.05
CA ILE A 146 -8.62 -7.34 -9.86
C ILE A 146 -9.93 -6.70 -10.30
N ASP A 147 -11.05 -7.34 -10.00
CA ASP A 147 -12.40 -6.79 -10.20
C ASP A 147 -12.80 -5.96 -8.98
N CYS A 148 -12.85 -4.63 -9.13
CA CYS A 148 -13.25 -3.70 -8.07
C CYS A 148 -14.77 -3.41 -8.07
N GLY A 149 -15.53 -3.96 -9.02
CA GLY A 149 -16.91 -3.57 -9.37
C GLY A 149 -18.04 -4.08 -8.46
N LYS A 150 -17.84 -4.12 -7.14
CA LYS A 150 -18.94 -4.23 -6.15
C LYS A 150 -18.70 -3.38 -4.90
#